data_AF-A0A1B6LZ05-F1
#
_entry.id   AF-A0A1B6LZ05-F1
#
_cell.length_a   1.000
_cell.length_b   1.000
_cell.length_c   1.000
_cell.angle_alpha   90.00
_cell.angle_beta   90.00
_cell.angle_gamma   90.00
#
_symmetry.space_group_name_H-M   'P 1'
#
loop_
_entity.id
_entity.type
_entity.pdbx_description
1 polymer ?
#
loop_
_entity_poly.entity_id
_entity_poly.type
_entity_poly.pdbx_seq_one_letter_code
_entity_poly.pdbx_strand_id
1 'polypeptide(L)'
;KVFPGEEDATPYLPPPPRALPPQQPPRAQPHNRTRARPCTKRVDLYILQPGRLNNSGSFNPLKGKLTNCHVTGCERPFSVQKIPHSNLILLVVDTLCPCGSKQLSIAAQEVPPPEQCRIPMSHSLYRRRPSKCISYHPEEIEIKQCGGSCQLVALLTLIVTTALLVAQAS
;
A
#
# COMPACT_ATOMS: atom_id res chain seq x y z
N LYS A 1 -18.43 -68.96 16.94
CA LYS A 1 -19.43 -67.89 16.82
C LYS A 1 -18.68 -66.58 17.02
N VAL A 2 -18.40 -65.90 15.91
CA VAL A 2 -17.67 -64.63 15.84
C VAL A 2 -18.70 -63.52 16.03
N PHE A 3 -18.43 -62.58 16.93
CA PHE A 3 -19.24 -61.37 17.12
C PHE A 3 -18.78 -60.32 16.09
N PRO A 4 -19.67 -59.76 15.25
CA PRO A 4 -19.32 -58.65 14.37
C PRO A 4 -19.29 -57.32 15.15
N GLY A 5 -18.33 -56.48 14.78
CA GLY A 5 -17.92 -55.26 15.49
C GLY A 5 -18.89 -54.09 15.38
N GLU A 6 -18.80 -53.23 16.39
CA GLU A 6 -19.52 -51.98 16.59
C GLU A 6 -18.99 -50.91 15.62
N GLU A 7 -19.92 -50.28 14.89
CA GLU A 7 -19.63 -49.32 13.83
C GLU A 7 -19.13 -47.99 14.41
N ASP A 8 -18.07 -47.49 13.78
CA ASP A 8 -17.34 -46.26 14.05
C ASP A 8 -18.25 -45.02 14.00
N ALA A 9 -18.55 -44.45 15.16
CA ALA A 9 -19.27 -43.19 15.29
C ALA A 9 -18.30 -42.00 15.15
N THR A 10 -18.00 -41.59 13.91
CA THR A 10 -17.30 -40.32 13.67
C THR A 10 -18.18 -39.13 14.09
N PRO A 11 -17.71 -38.21 14.96
CA PRO A 11 -18.48 -37.01 15.30
C PRO A 11 -18.53 -36.05 14.11
N TYR A 12 -19.74 -35.70 13.67
CA TYR A 12 -19.94 -34.62 12.69
C TYR A 12 -19.46 -33.29 13.27
N LEU A 13 -18.31 -32.81 12.81
CA LEU A 13 -17.86 -31.43 13.06
C LEU A 13 -18.56 -30.49 12.08
N PRO A 14 -19.17 -29.38 12.55
CA PRO A 14 -19.78 -28.40 11.66
C PRO A 14 -18.72 -27.72 10.78
N PRO A 15 -19.07 -27.30 9.55
CA PRO A 15 -18.14 -26.66 8.66
C PRO A 15 -17.60 -25.35 9.26
N PRO A 16 -16.32 -25.03 9.02
CA PRO A 16 -15.72 -23.80 9.55
C PRO A 16 -16.49 -22.58 9.03
N PRO A 17 -16.70 -21.54 9.86
CA PRO A 17 -17.33 -20.31 9.42
C PRO A 17 -16.54 -19.71 8.27
N ARG A 18 -17.27 -19.19 7.26
CA ARG A 18 -16.66 -18.51 6.10
C ARG A 18 -15.69 -17.45 6.61
N ALA A 19 -14.44 -17.53 6.16
CA ALA A 19 -13.46 -16.50 6.40
C ALA A 19 -14.05 -15.16 5.95
N LEU A 20 -14.24 -14.23 6.89
CA LEU A 20 -14.63 -12.87 6.54
C LEU A 20 -13.56 -12.30 5.60
N PRO A 21 -13.96 -11.45 4.63
CA PRO A 21 -13.02 -10.66 3.86
C PRO A 21 -12.08 -9.92 4.82
N PRO A 22 -10.81 -9.71 4.48
CA PRO A 22 -9.92 -8.86 5.26
C PRO A 22 -10.62 -7.53 5.52
N GLN A 23 -10.89 -7.23 6.79
CA GLN A 23 -11.41 -5.94 7.23
C GLN A 23 -10.44 -4.88 6.68
N GLN A 24 -10.89 -4.11 5.70
CA GLN A 24 -10.15 -2.94 5.26
C GLN A 24 -10.02 -2.02 6.49
N PRO A 25 -8.84 -1.47 6.78
CA PRO A 25 -8.69 -0.55 7.89
C PRO A 25 -9.74 0.55 7.77
N PRO A 26 -10.34 0.99 8.88
CA PRO A 26 -11.44 1.95 8.87
C PRO A 26 -11.03 3.14 8.01
N ARG A 27 -11.81 3.35 6.95
CA ARG A 27 -11.66 4.47 6.02
C ARG A 27 -11.67 5.73 6.90
N ALA A 28 -10.52 6.39 7.03
CA ALA A 28 -10.42 7.64 7.76
C ALA A 28 -11.54 8.55 7.24
N GLN A 29 -12.43 8.97 8.15
CA GLN A 29 -13.62 9.74 7.79
C GLN A 29 -13.20 10.92 6.91
N PRO A 30 -13.98 11.26 5.88
CA PRO A 30 -13.68 12.42 5.05
C PRO A 30 -13.88 13.66 5.91
N HIS A 31 -12.84 14.07 6.63
CA HIS A 31 -12.73 15.44 7.10
C HIS A 31 -12.97 16.32 5.88
N ASN A 32 -13.88 17.29 5.99
CA ASN A 32 -14.18 18.31 4.98
C ASN A 32 -12.89 19.02 4.57
N ARG A 33 -12.12 18.40 3.68
CA ARG A 33 -10.82 18.84 3.22
C ARG A 33 -10.99 19.24 1.78
N THR A 34 -11.35 20.51 1.59
CA THR A 34 -11.22 21.22 0.32
C THR A 34 -9.76 21.27 -0.19
N ARG A 35 -8.80 20.72 0.57
CA ARG A 35 -7.38 20.63 0.20
C ARG A 35 -6.88 19.19 0.31
N ALA A 36 -6.41 18.66 -0.82
CA ALA A 36 -5.74 17.36 -0.86
C ALA A 36 -4.45 17.40 -0.01
N ARG A 37 -4.19 16.32 0.73
CA ARG A 37 -2.91 16.11 1.44
C ARG A 37 -2.03 15.13 0.66
N PRO A 38 -0.69 15.22 0.77
CA PRO A 38 0.19 14.18 0.26
C PRO A 38 -0.04 12.87 1.03
N CYS A 39 -0.04 11.74 0.30
CA CYS A 39 -0.07 10.40 0.87
C CYS A 39 0.56 9.39 -0.09
N THR A 40 1.07 8.29 0.48
CA THR A 40 1.57 7.15 -0.31
C THR A 40 0.40 6.27 -0.72
N LYS A 41 0.29 5.97 -2.01
CA LYS A 41 -0.69 5.02 -2.54
C LYS A 41 0.01 3.85 -3.19
N ARG A 42 -0.58 2.68 -3.08
CA ARG A 42 -0.19 1.47 -3.80
C ARG A 42 -1.26 1.13 -4.84
N VAL A 43 -0.79 0.64 -5.98
CA VAL A 43 -1.60 0.11 -7.07
C VAL A 43 -0.99 -1.23 -7.47
N ASP A 44 -1.81 -2.23 -7.68
CA ASP A 44 -1.37 -3.50 -8.27
C ASP A 44 -1.62 -3.46 -9.79
N LEU A 45 -0.58 -3.75 -10.57
CA LEU A 45 -0.63 -3.80 -12.04
C LEU A 45 -0.62 -5.26 -12.51
N TYR A 46 -1.29 -5.53 -13.62
CA TYR A 46 -1.41 -6.86 -14.20
C TYR A 46 -0.78 -6.88 -15.59
N ILE A 47 0.05 -7.88 -15.86
CA ILE A 47 0.70 -8.10 -17.16
C ILE A 47 0.40 -9.53 -17.61
N LEU A 48 0.01 -9.67 -18.88
CA LEU A 48 -0.22 -10.97 -19.50
C LEU A 48 1.08 -11.78 -19.55
N GLN A 49 1.02 -13.06 -19.17
CA GLN A 49 2.14 -13.99 -19.27
C GLN A 49 2.01 -14.85 -20.54
N PRO A 50 2.63 -14.48 -21.68
CA PRO A 50 2.38 -15.14 -22.97
C PRO A 50 2.86 -16.60 -23.00
N GLY A 51 3.92 -16.94 -22.26
CA GLY A 51 4.43 -18.32 -22.20
C GLY A 51 3.41 -19.32 -21.65
N ARG A 52 2.42 -18.87 -20.87
CA ARG A 52 1.36 -19.73 -20.33
C ARG A 52 0.21 -19.95 -21.32
N LEU A 53 0.02 -19.04 -22.28
CA LEU A 53 -1.00 -19.18 -23.33
C LEU A 53 -0.46 -19.98 -24.53
N ASN A 54 0.84 -19.93 -24.79
CA ASN A 54 1.45 -20.56 -25.97
C ASN A 54 1.95 -22.00 -25.74
N ASN A 55 1.57 -22.65 -24.63
CA ASN A 55 2.10 -23.97 -24.26
C ASN A 55 1.80 -25.08 -25.29
N SER A 56 0.89 -24.82 -26.24
CA SER A 56 0.50 -25.71 -27.33
C SER A 56 1.26 -25.45 -28.65
N GLY A 57 2.17 -24.47 -28.73
CA GLY A 57 2.98 -24.17 -29.93
C GLY A 57 2.18 -23.80 -31.19
N SER A 58 0.87 -23.65 -31.05
CA SER A 58 -0.11 -23.48 -32.10
C SER A 58 -1.08 -22.41 -31.64
N PHE A 59 -1.77 -21.72 -32.56
CA PHE A 59 -2.82 -20.72 -32.27
C PHE A 59 -4.02 -21.28 -31.47
N ASN A 60 -3.90 -22.48 -30.90
CA ASN A 60 -4.89 -23.15 -30.10
C ASN A 60 -5.10 -22.40 -28.78
N PRO A 61 -6.36 -22.04 -28.46
CA PRO A 61 -6.66 -21.32 -27.24
C PRO A 61 -6.40 -22.18 -26.01
N LEU A 62 -5.99 -21.53 -24.91
CA LEU A 62 -5.90 -22.16 -23.61
C LEU A 62 -7.32 -22.47 -23.12
N LYS A 63 -7.66 -23.76 -23.05
CA LYS A 63 -8.95 -24.23 -22.56
C LYS A 63 -8.82 -24.64 -21.09
N GLY A 64 -9.80 -24.29 -20.29
CA GLY A 64 -9.89 -24.70 -18.90
C GLY A 64 -11.33 -24.77 -18.42
N LYS A 65 -11.51 -25.24 -17.18
CA LYS A 65 -12.80 -25.26 -16.50
C LYS A 65 -12.66 -24.77 -15.07
N LEU A 66 -13.58 -23.92 -14.65
CA LEU A 66 -13.76 -23.61 -13.23
C LEU A 66 -14.72 -24.66 -12.68
N THR A 67 -14.24 -25.51 -11.78
CA THR A 67 -15.05 -26.48 -11.04
C THR A 67 -15.49 -25.87 -9.71
N ASN A 68 -16.54 -26.43 -9.10
CA ASN A 68 -17.08 -25.94 -7.81
C ASN A 68 -17.65 -24.51 -7.87
N CYS A 69 -18.33 -24.18 -8.97
CA CYS A 69 -19.06 -22.93 -9.08
C CYS A 69 -20.47 -23.09 -8.53
N HIS A 70 -20.78 -22.31 -7.47
CA HIS A 70 -22.08 -22.30 -6.78
C HIS A 70 -22.44 -23.61 -6.07
N VAL A 71 -23.47 -23.57 -5.22
CA VAL A 71 -23.93 -24.69 -4.38
C VAL A 71 -24.34 -25.92 -5.20
N THR A 72 -24.66 -25.71 -6.48
CA THR A 72 -25.04 -26.74 -7.45
C THR A 72 -23.85 -27.52 -8.03
N GLY A 73 -22.61 -27.11 -7.76
CA GLY A 73 -21.41 -27.83 -8.21
C GLY A 73 -21.20 -27.85 -9.73
N CYS A 74 -21.74 -26.87 -10.46
CA CYS A 74 -21.60 -26.82 -11.91
C CYS A 74 -20.17 -26.44 -12.35
N GLU A 75 -19.80 -26.87 -13.55
CA GLU A 75 -18.53 -26.50 -14.18
C GLU A 75 -18.75 -25.33 -15.13
N ARG A 76 -17.82 -24.37 -15.14
CA ARG A 76 -17.82 -23.25 -16.09
C ARG A 76 -16.60 -23.34 -17.01
N PRO A 77 -16.77 -23.88 -18.23
CA PRO A 77 -15.69 -23.93 -19.21
C PRO A 77 -15.34 -22.52 -19.70
N PHE A 78 -14.06 -22.33 -19.98
CA PHE A 78 -13.53 -21.09 -20.54
C PHE A 78 -12.42 -21.35 -21.55
N SER A 79 -12.25 -20.42 -22.47
CA SER A 79 -11.24 -20.44 -23.53
C SER A 79 -10.57 -19.08 -23.62
N VAL A 80 -9.23 -19.05 -23.57
CA VAL A 80 -8.44 -17.81 -23.63
C VAL A 80 -7.49 -17.85 -24.81
N GLN A 81 -7.53 -16.82 -25.65
CA GLN A 81 -6.65 -16.70 -26.81
C GLN A 81 -6.02 -15.31 -26.85
N LYS A 82 -4.73 -15.22 -27.19
CA LYS A 82 -4.09 -13.93 -27.48
C LYS A 82 -4.42 -13.52 -28.92
N ILE A 83 -4.81 -12.27 -29.12
CA ILE A 83 -5.00 -11.72 -30.47
C ILE A 83 -3.63 -11.35 -31.04
N PRO A 84 -3.23 -11.88 -32.21
CA PRO A 84 -1.90 -11.64 -32.77
C PRO A 84 -1.65 -10.15 -33.00
N HIS A 85 -0.39 -9.74 -32.91
CA HIS A 85 0.05 -8.35 -33.10
C HIS A 85 -0.67 -7.31 -32.23
N SER A 86 -1.21 -7.71 -31.07
CA SER A 86 -1.88 -6.81 -30.13
C SER A 86 -1.62 -7.18 -28.67
N ASN A 87 -2.02 -6.29 -27.77
CA ASN A 87 -2.07 -6.50 -26.31
C ASN A 87 -3.43 -7.07 -25.85
N LEU A 88 -4.30 -7.46 -26.77
CA LEU A 88 -5.65 -7.93 -26.48
C LEU A 88 -5.70 -9.45 -26.30
N ILE A 89 -6.69 -9.90 -25.54
CA ILE A 89 -7.06 -11.30 -25.40
C ILE A 89 -8.54 -11.48 -25.71
N LEU A 90 -8.88 -12.63 -26.28
CA LEU A 90 -10.25 -13.11 -26.43
C LEU A 90 -10.53 -14.10 -25.30
N LEU A 91 -11.51 -13.78 -24.46
CA LEU A 91 -12.01 -14.64 -23.40
C LEU A 91 -13.43 -15.08 -23.73
N VAL A 92 -13.63 -16.38 -23.90
CA VAL A 92 -14.96 -16.99 -24.07
C VAL A 92 -15.28 -17.79 -22.82
N VAL A 93 -16.43 -17.53 -22.23
CA VAL A 93 -16.92 -18.19 -21.01
C VAL A 93 -18.37 -18.62 -21.21
N ASP A 94 -18.71 -19.80 -20.69
CA ASP A 94 -20.11 -20.18 -20.57
C ASP A 94 -20.76 -19.39 -19.42
N THR A 95 -21.96 -18.87 -19.60
CA THR A 95 -22.70 -18.11 -18.57
C THR A 95 -23.80 -18.91 -17.89
N LEU A 96 -24.04 -20.16 -18.30
CA LEU A 96 -25.08 -21.02 -17.74
C LEU A 96 -24.83 -21.37 -16.25
N CYS A 97 -23.57 -21.32 -15.81
CA CYS A 97 -23.16 -21.56 -14.42
C CYS A 97 -22.63 -20.27 -13.75
N PRO A 98 -23.40 -19.64 -12.83
CA PRO A 98 -22.96 -18.43 -12.14
C PRO A 98 -21.89 -18.75 -11.08
N CYS A 99 -20.63 -18.51 -11.39
CA CYS A 99 -19.55 -18.52 -10.40
C CYS A 99 -19.48 -17.19 -9.64
N GLY A 100 -19.16 -17.22 -8.35
CA GLY A 100 -18.81 -16.01 -7.61
C GLY A 100 -17.60 -15.31 -8.25
N SER A 101 -17.74 -14.02 -8.60
CA SER A 101 -16.64 -13.24 -9.17
C SER A 101 -15.90 -12.49 -8.07
N LYS A 102 -14.58 -12.65 -7.99
CA LYS A 102 -13.73 -11.71 -7.27
C LYS A 102 -13.47 -10.51 -8.18
N GLN A 103 -13.94 -9.32 -7.78
CA GLN A 103 -13.60 -8.10 -8.50
C GLN A 103 -12.13 -7.74 -8.25
N LEU A 104 -11.36 -7.64 -9.33
CA LEU A 104 -10.02 -7.09 -9.31
C LEU A 104 -10.13 -5.59 -9.60
N SER A 105 -9.48 -4.77 -8.79
CA SER A 105 -9.48 -3.31 -8.94
C SER A 105 -8.05 -2.80 -9.06
N ILE A 106 -7.85 -1.84 -9.97
CA ILE A 106 -6.58 -1.13 -10.18
C ILE A 106 -6.63 0.24 -9.48
N ALA A 107 -7.68 0.51 -8.70
CA ALA A 107 -7.81 1.76 -7.96
C ALA A 107 -6.67 1.90 -6.94
N ALA A 108 -6.05 3.08 -6.91
CA ALA A 108 -4.98 3.38 -5.98
C ALA A 108 -5.49 3.39 -4.53
N GLN A 109 -4.92 2.53 -3.70
CA GLN A 109 -5.26 2.42 -2.29
C GLN A 109 -4.19 3.12 -1.44
N GLU A 110 -4.61 3.95 -0.50
CA GLU A 110 -3.69 4.57 0.45
C GLU A 110 -3.07 3.51 1.36
N VAL A 111 -1.74 3.53 1.48
CA VAL A 111 -0.98 2.61 2.32
C VAL A 111 -0.84 3.26 3.71
N PRO A 112 -1.17 2.54 4.80
CA PRO A 112 -0.91 3.07 6.13
C PRO A 112 0.59 3.36 6.31
N PRO A 113 0.96 4.43 7.03
CA PRO A 113 2.36 4.69 7.31
C PRO A 113 2.97 3.46 8.00
N PRO A 114 4.23 3.12 7.71
CA PRO A 114 4.88 1.99 8.37
C PRO A 114 4.89 2.23 9.89
N GLU A 115 4.52 1.19 10.64
CA GLU A 115 4.50 1.17 12.12
C GLU A 115 5.86 1.57 12.75
N GLN A 116 6.94 1.45 11.97
CA GLN A 116 8.29 1.83 12.37
C GLN A 116 8.82 2.94 11.47
N CYS A 117 9.36 4.01 12.07
CA CYS A 117 10.16 5.05 11.38
C CYS A 117 11.43 4.51 10.71
N ARG A 118 11.70 3.21 10.84
CA ARG A 118 12.72 2.51 10.09
C ARG A 118 12.06 1.88 8.87
N ILE A 119 11.85 2.69 7.85
CA ILE A 119 12.08 2.16 6.51
C ILE A 119 13.62 2.08 6.44
N PRO A 120 14.30 0.94 6.66
CA PRO A 120 15.65 0.81 6.14
C PRO A 120 15.46 1.15 4.67
N MET A 121 16.13 2.21 4.19
CA MET A 121 16.02 2.68 2.83
C MET A 121 16.18 1.45 1.94
N SER A 122 15.07 0.83 1.51
CA SER A 122 15.06 -0.59 1.10
C SER A 122 15.77 -0.78 -0.23
N HIS A 123 16.18 0.35 -0.78
CA HIS A 123 17.17 0.50 -1.79
C HIS A 123 18.20 1.43 -1.19
N SER A 124 19.27 0.88 -0.60
CA SER A 124 20.57 1.53 -0.62
C SER A 124 21.01 1.61 -2.08
N LEU A 125 20.25 2.36 -2.90
CA LEU A 125 20.66 2.72 -4.25
C LEU A 125 22.06 3.27 -4.07
N TYR A 126 22.98 2.82 -4.92
CA TYR A 126 24.37 3.25 -4.84
C TYR A 126 24.41 4.79 -4.88
N ARG A 127 24.68 5.40 -3.73
CA ARG A 127 24.85 6.85 -3.61
C ARG A 127 26.34 7.10 -3.56
N ARG A 128 26.86 7.75 -4.59
CA ARG A 128 28.24 8.20 -4.58
C ARG A 128 28.34 9.45 -3.71
N ARG A 129 29.11 9.38 -2.64
CA ARG A 129 29.45 10.57 -1.85
C ARG A 129 30.27 11.53 -2.73
N PRO A 130 30.08 12.85 -2.62
CA PRO A 130 31.01 13.81 -3.21
C PRO A 130 32.44 13.47 -2.79
N SER A 131 33.39 13.61 -3.73
CA SER A 131 34.81 13.29 -3.49
C SER A 131 35.47 14.22 -2.48
N LYS A 132 34.98 15.45 -2.36
CA LYS A 132 35.41 16.45 -1.38
C LYS A 132 34.21 16.86 -0.52
N CYS A 133 34.46 16.95 0.78
CA CYS A 133 33.52 17.48 1.77
C CYS A 133 34.25 18.63 2.47
N ILE A 134 33.96 19.87 2.07
CA ILE A 134 34.53 21.07 2.70
C ILE A 134 33.51 21.52 3.75
N SER A 135 33.75 21.18 5.01
CA SER A 135 32.87 21.52 6.14
C SER A 135 33.21 22.85 6.79
N TYR A 136 34.29 23.49 6.36
CA TYR A 136 34.85 24.68 7.00
C TYR A 136 35.65 25.49 5.98
N HIS A 137 35.42 26.81 5.97
CA HIS A 137 36.23 27.81 5.27
C HIS A 137 37.07 28.60 6.28
N PRO A 138 38.37 28.88 6.02
CA PRO A 138 39.24 29.58 6.98
C PRO A 138 38.73 30.97 7.39
N GLU A 139 38.05 31.68 6.49
CA GLU A 139 37.43 32.98 6.79
C GLU A 139 36.19 32.85 7.70
N GLU A 140 35.66 31.64 7.96
CA GLU A 140 34.60 31.45 8.96
C GLU A 140 35.05 31.83 10.38
N ILE A 141 36.37 31.83 10.66
CA ILE A 141 36.89 32.27 11.97
C ILE A 141 36.75 33.78 12.20
N GLU A 142 36.67 34.55 11.12
CA GLU A 142 36.51 36.00 11.17
C GLU A 142 35.05 36.40 11.38
N ILE A 143 34.12 35.48 11.10
CA ILE A 143 32.68 35.66 11.32
C ILE A 143 32.37 35.50 12.81
N LYS A 144 32.48 36.60 13.56
CA LYS A 144 32.06 36.68 14.99
C LYS A 144 30.55 36.90 15.17
N GLN A 145 29.74 36.54 14.18
CA GLN A 145 28.28 36.66 14.26
C GLN A 145 27.70 35.43 14.97
N CYS A 146 27.67 35.47 16.30
CA CYS A 146 26.76 34.63 17.07
C CYS A 146 25.37 35.30 17.08
N GLY A 147 24.29 34.51 17.11
CA GLY A 147 22.92 35.04 17.12
C GLY A 147 22.68 36.00 18.29
N GLY A 148 22.79 37.31 18.02
CA GLY A 148 22.78 38.39 19.02
C GLY A 148 21.39 38.78 19.52
N SER A 149 20.46 37.83 19.66
CA SER A 149 19.08 38.10 20.10
C SER A 149 18.99 38.63 21.54
N CYS A 150 20.06 38.50 22.34
CA CYS A 150 20.08 38.93 23.73
C CYS A 150 20.17 40.48 23.91
N GLN A 151 20.70 41.21 22.92
CA GLN A 151 20.88 42.68 23.05
C GLN A 151 19.54 43.44 22.99
N LEU A 152 18.55 42.94 22.23
CA LEU A 152 17.23 43.54 22.16
C LEU A 152 16.46 43.42 23.49
N VAL A 153 16.61 42.29 24.18
CA VAL A 153 15.98 42.07 25.49
C VAL A 153 16.53 43.05 26.52
N ALA A 154 17.86 43.22 26.57
CA ALA A 154 18.49 44.18 27.46
C ALA A 154 18.01 45.62 27.20
N LEU A 155 17.92 46.03 25.93
CA LEU A 155 17.46 47.37 25.55
C LEU A 155 15.99 47.60 25.96
N LEU A 156 15.12 46.63 25.71
CA LEU A 156 13.70 46.70 26.10
C LEU A 156 13.53 46.76 27.62
N THR A 157 14.30 45.97 28.37
CA THR A 157 14.24 46.03 29.85
C THR A 157 14.67 47.39 30.40
N LEU A 158 15.66 48.03 29.77
CA LEU A 158 16.11 49.38 30.16
C LEU A 158 15.05 50.45 29.85
N ILE A 159 14.40 50.36 28.68
CA ILE A 159 13.32 51.30 28.29
C ILE A 159 12.11 51.15 29.22
N VAL A 160 11.72 49.92 29.55
CA VAL A 160 10.57 49.65 30.43
C VAL A 160 10.84 50.11 31.87
N THR A 161 12.03 49.86 32.40
CA THR A 161 12.41 50.29 33.76
C THR A 161 12.50 51.81 33.88
N THR A 162 13.08 52.48 32.88
CA THR A 162 13.14 53.95 32.85
C THR A 162 11.75 54.56 32.71
N ALA A 163 10.88 54.02 31.84
CA ALA A 163 9.51 54.49 31.70
C ALA A 163 8.69 54.32 33.00
N LEU A 164 8.83 53.19 33.70
CA LEU A 164 8.17 52.94 35.00
C LEU A 164 8.66 53.91 36.08
N LEU A 165 9.96 54.20 36.13
CA LEU A 165 10.53 55.16 37.10
C LEU A 165 10.02 56.59 36.84
N VAL A 166 9.93 57.01 35.57
CA VAL A 166 9.39 58.33 35.21
C VAL A 166 7.90 58.43 35.54
N ALA A 167 7.12 57.36 35.33
CA ALA A 167 5.70 57.31 35.66
C ALA A 167 5.40 57.32 37.16
N GLN A 168 6.34 56.87 38.00
CA GLN A 168 6.23 56.92 39.48
C GLN A 168 6.68 58.27 40.05
N ALA A 169 7.46 59.04 39.29
CA ALA A 169 8.00 60.35 39.69
C ALA A 169 7.18 61.55 39.16
N SER A 170 6.13 61.28 38.37
CA SER A 170 5.15 62.26 37.87
C SER A 170 3.86 62.14 38.67
#